data_AF-A0A7W7ZW15-F1
#
_entry.id   AF-A0A7W7ZW15-F1
#
_cell.length_a   1.000
_cell.length_b   1.000
_cell.length_c   1.000
_cell.angle_alpha   90.00
_cell.angle_beta   90.00
_cell.angle_gamma   90.00
#
_symmetry.space_group_name_H-M   'P 1'
#
loop_
_entity.id
_entity.type
_entity.pdbx_description
1 polymer ?
#
loop_
_entity_poly.entity_id
_entity_poly.type
_entity_poly.pdbx_seq_one_letter_code
_entity_poly.pdbx_strand_id
1 'polypeptide(L)'
;MKHAGELGFRPSHATKGDLELVHQGRRQIVYLNRKRLVSQVIAVIVAPWSPVDELCGVPGVTFKGGYHHSSNMRTFPKRLNGGRDEIHYGYSVECADQTSFARLLDTI
;
A
#
# COMPACT_ATOMS: atom_id res chain seq x y z
N MET A 1 10.23 9.05 0.52
CA MET A 1 11.02 7.80 0.54
C MET A 1 12.00 7.74 1.72
N LYS A 2 12.69 8.84 2.09
CA LYS A 2 13.60 8.88 3.27
C LYS A 2 12.94 8.34 4.55
N HIS A 3 11.74 8.84 4.86
CA HIS A 3 10.94 8.43 6.02
C HIS A 3 10.61 6.92 6.10
N ALA A 4 10.39 6.24 4.97
CA ALA A 4 10.09 4.80 4.98
C ALA A 4 11.30 3.97 5.41
N GLY A 5 12.51 4.38 4.98
CA GLY A 5 13.75 3.71 5.36
C GLY A 5 14.09 3.87 6.85
N GLU A 6 13.74 5.00 7.44
CA GLU A 6 13.89 5.28 8.88
C GLU A 6 12.94 4.39 9.71
N LEU A 7 11.77 4.07 9.18
CA LEU A 7 10.79 3.14 9.76
C LEU A 7 11.06 1.67 9.39
N GLY A 8 12.25 1.34 8.88
CA GLY A 8 12.65 -0.04 8.61
C GLY A 8 12.07 -0.65 7.32
N PHE A 9 11.34 0.11 6.49
CA PHE A 9 10.88 -0.34 5.18
C PHE A 9 11.95 -0.16 4.10
N ARG A 10 12.16 -1.19 3.29
CA ARG A 10 13.07 -1.16 2.14
C ARG A 10 12.35 -1.57 0.86
N PRO A 11 12.66 -0.95 -0.28
CA PRO A 11 12.22 -1.45 -1.57
C PRO A 11 12.67 -2.90 -1.79
N SER A 12 11.76 -3.78 -2.18
CA SER A 12 12.08 -5.17 -2.55
C SER A 12 11.83 -5.45 -4.04
N HIS A 13 10.83 -4.79 -4.63
CA HIS A 13 10.52 -4.95 -6.04
C HIS A 13 9.85 -3.70 -6.60
N ALA A 14 10.15 -3.38 -7.85
CA ALA A 14 9.58 -2.22 -8.52
C ALA A 14 9.13 -2.61 -9.93
N THR A 15 7.92 -2.21 -10.27
CA THR A 15 7.41 -2.25 -11.64
C THR A 15 7.11 -0.82 -12.11
N LYS A 16 6.60 -0.68 -13.34
CA LYS A 16 6.07 0.60 -13.81
C LYS A 16 4.85 1.05 -12.99
N GLY A 17 4.07 0.10 -12.48
CA GLY A 17 2.83 0.36 -11.77
C GLY A 17 3.01 0.55 -10.27
N ASP A 18 3.82 -0.31 -9.65
CA ASP A 18 3.86 -0.48 -8.21
C ASP A 18 5.31 -0.51 -7.67
N LEU A 19 5.50 -0.06 -6.44
CA LEU A 19 6.74 -0.24 -5.66
C LEU A 19 6.44 -1.02 -4.39
N GLU A 20 6.98 -2.23 -4.28
CA GLU A 20 6.88 -3.07 -3.07
C GLU A 20 7.89 -2.59 -2.02
N LEU A 21 7.39 -2.31 -0.82
CA LEU A 21 8.16 -1.98 0.36
C LEU A 21 7.99 -3.08 1.41
N VAL A 22 9.09 -3.58 1.93
CA VAL A 22 9.13 -4.67 2.93
C VAL A 22 9.81 -4.15 4.19
N HIS A 23 9.15 -4.29 5.33
CA HIS A 23 9.77 -3.99 6.62
C HIS A 23 10.79 -5.09 6.97
N GLN A 24 11.99 -4.70 7.40
CA GLN A 24 13.11 -5.62 7.64
C GLN A 24 13.03 -6.41 8.97
N GLY A 25 11.89 -6.37 9.67
CA GLY A 25 11.81 -6.87 11.05
C GLY A 25 10.38 -7.18 11.50
N ARG A 26 9.41 -6.41 11.02
CA ARG A 26 7.98 -6.77 11.02
C ARG A 26 7.72 -7.49 9.70
N ARG A 27 7.00 -8.61 9.68
CA ARG A 27 6.64 -9.32 8.43
C ARG A 27 5.57 -8.54 7.62
N GLN A 28 5.80 -7.25 7.43
CA GLN A 28 4.88 -6.28 6.89
C GLN A 28 5.32 -5.84 5.50
N ILE A 29 4.37 -5.81 4.58
CA ILE A 29 4.58 -5.45 3.18
C ILE A 29 3.49 -4.47 2.78
N VAL A 30 3.89 -3.42 2.07
CA VAL A 30 2.98 -2.48 1.41
C VAL A 30 3.44 -2.21 -0.01
N TYR A 31 2.51 -1.77 -0.85
CA TYR A 31 2.83 -1.35 -2.22
C TYR A 31 2.51 0.13 -2.39
N LEU A 32 3.37 0.89 -3.06
CA LEU A 32 3.02 2.24 -3.52
C LEU A 32 2.52 2.17 -4.95
N ASN A 33 1.34 2.72 -5.21
CA ASN A 33 0.82 2.87 -6.56
C ASN A 33 1.50 4.05 -7.26
N ARG A 34 2.49 3.75 -8.11
CA ARG A 34 3.29 4.76 -8.81
C ARG A 34 2.53 5.50 -9.90
N LYS A 35 1.44 4.91 -10.44
CA LYS A 35 0.61 5.57 -11.46
C LYS A 35 -0.17 6.74 -10.90
N ARG A 36 -0.41 6.78 -9.58
CA ARG A 36 -1.17 7.84 -8.91
C ARG A 36 -0.32 8.97 -8.33
N LEU A 37 1.00 8.93 -8.50
CA LEU A 37 1.91 9.99 -8.10
C LEU A 37 1.63 11.34 -8.78
N VAL A 38 0.90 11.34 -9.90
CA VAL A 38 0.47 12.55 -10.63
C VAL A 38 -0.59 13.34 -9.85
N SER A 39 -1.30 12.71 -8.92
CA SER A 39 -2.45 13.30 -8.21
C SER A 39 -2.13 13.98 -6.87
N GLN A 40 -0.87 14.31 -6.60
CA GLN A 40 -0.35 14.89 -5.34
C GLN A 40 -0.59 14.05 -4.06
N VAL A 41 -1.30 12.93 -4.13
CA VAL A 41 -1.47 11.97 -3.03
C VAL A 41 -0.53 10.78 -3.17
N ILE A 42 -0.15 10.18 -2.03
CA ILE A 42 0.61 8.93 -2.00
C ILE A 42 -0.39 7.79 -1.80
N ALA A 43 -0.68 7.06 -2.87
CA ALA A 43 -1.54 5.89 -2.80
C ALA A 43 -0.74 4.66 -2.35
N VAL A 44 -1.17 4.06 -1.24
CA VAL A 44 -0.56 2.88 -0.61
C VAL A 44 -1.57 1.74 -0.65
N ILE A 45 -1.16 0.58 -1.16
CA ILE A 45 -1.92 -0.65 -1.06
C ILE A 45 -1.42 -1.41 0.17
N VAL A 46 -2.30 -1.60 1.14
CA VAL A 46 -2.07 -2.41 2.35
C VAL A 46 -2.71 -3.78 2.20
N ALA A 47 -2.31 -4.71 3.06
CA ALA A 47 -2.79 -6.08 3.00
C ALA A 47 -4.31 -6.13 3.23
N PRO A 48 -5.03 -7.11 2.64
CA PRO A 48 -6.49 -7.19 2.75
C PRO A 48 -6.99 -7.61 4.14
N TRP A 49 -6.09 -8.00 5.06
CA TRP A 49 -6.38 -8.23 6.48
C TRP A 49 -5.97 -7.05 7.37
N SER A 50 -5.48 -5.95 6.81
CA SER A 50 -5.15 -4.77 7.59
C SER A 50 -6.41 -4.15 8.22
N PRO A 51 -6.33 -3.65 9.46
CA PRO A 51 -7.47 -3.01 10.14
C PRO A 51 -7.74 -1.63 9.56
N VAL A 52 -8.43 -1.56 8.41
CA VAL A 52 -8.64 -0.32 7.65
C VAL A 52 -9.27 0.80 8.49
N ASP A 53 -10.16 0.48 9.42
CA ASP A 53 -10.80 1.45 10.30
C ASP A 53 -9.76 2.17 11.20
N GLU A 54 -8.79 1.43 11.74
CA GLU A 54 -7.69 2.00 12.51
C GLU A 54 -6.78 2.86 11.63
N LEU A 55 -6.50 2.40 10.40
CA LEU A 55 -5.69 3.15 9.45
C LEU A 55 -6.37 4.45 9.01
N CYS A 56 -7.70 4.48 8.92
CA CYS A 56 -8.47 5.70 8.65
C CYS A 56 -8.46 6.68 9.82
N GLY A 57 -8.18 6.21 11.04
CA GLY A 57 -7.96 7.06 12.21
C GLY A 57 -6.66 7.86 12.13
N VAL A 58 -5.73 7.49 11.24
CA VAL A 58 -4.46 8.20 11.06
C VAL A 58 -4.70 9.54 10.34
N PRO A 59 -4.30 10.69 10.91
CA PRO A 59 -4.54 11.99 10.29
C PRO A 59 -3.88 12.11 8.92
N GLY A 60 -4.70 12.44 7.91
CA GLY A 60 -4.28 12.58 6.51
C GLY A 60 -4.29 11.28 5.70
N VAL A 61 -4.76 10.17 6.27
CA VAL A 61 -5.02 8.91 5.55
C VAL A 61 -6.51 8.83 5.20
N THR A 62 -6.83 8.43 3.97
CA THR A 62 -8.20 8.23 3.49
C THR A 62 -8.34 6.89 2.80
N PHE A 63 -9.33 6.08 3.20
CA PHE A 63 -9.70 4.88 2.48
C PHE A 63 -10.69 5.19 1.36
N LYS A 64 -10.43 4.67 0.16
CA LYS A 64 -11.28 4.91 -1.03
C LYS A 64 -12.36 3.86 -1.24
N GLY A 65 -12.45 2.84 -0.38
CA GLY A 65 -13.39 1.75 -0.52
C GLY A 65 -12.93 0.69 -1.52
N GLY A 66 -13.35 -0.55 -1.29
CA GLY A 66 -13.13 -1.68 -2.20
C GLY A 66 -11.68 -2.18 -2.27
N TYR A 67 -11.49 -3.20 -3.11
CA TYR A 67 -10.19 -3.82 -3.33
C TYR A 67 -9.47 -3.20 -4.52
N HIS A 68 -8.18 -2.93 -4.35
CA HIS A 68 -7.26 -2.66 -5.44
C HIS A 68 -6.70 -3.97 -5.97
N HIS A 69 -6.90 -4.24 -7.26
CA HIS A 69 -6.37 -5.41 -7.95
C HIS A 69 -5.18 -5.01 -8.84
N SER A 70 -4.07 -5.73 -8.72
CA SER A 70 -2.89 -5.52 -9.57
C SER A 70 -2.13 -6.82 -9.78
N SER A 71 -1.83 -7.15 -11.04
CA SER A 71 -0.96 -8.28 -11.40
C SER A 71 0.52 -8.04 -11.11
N ASN A 72 0.89 -6.80 -10.73
CA ASN A 72 2.27 -6.43 -10.40
C ASN A 72 2.59 -6.59 -8.90
N MET A 73 1.59 -6.92 -8.07
CA MET A 73 1.81 -7.34 -6.68
C MET A 73 2.20 -8.82 -6.66
N ARG A 74 2.92 -9.26 -5.63
CA ARG A 74 3.47 -10.64 -5.57
C ARG A 74 3.07 -11.42 -4.32
N THR A 75 2.85 -10.72 -3.20
CA THR A 75 2.75 -11.38 -1.89
C THR A 75 1.34 -11.42 -1.32
N PHE A 76 0.48 -10.46 -1.70
CA PHE A 76 -0.90 -10.45 -1.22
C PHE A 76 -1.69 -11.65 -1.75
N PRO A 77 -2.83 -12.02 -1.15
CA PRO A 77 -3.64 -13.11 -1.69
C PRO A 77 -4.23 -12.71 -3.04
N LYS A 78 -4.66 -13.71 -3.81
CA LYS A 78 -5.36 -13.50 -5.08
C LYS A 78 -6.85 -13.76 -4.89
N ARG A 79 -7.65 -13.14 -5.76
CA ARG A 79 -9.09 -13.44 -5.91
C ARG A 79 -9.55 -13.11 -7.31
N LEU A 80 -10.71 -13.62 -7.70
CA LEU A 80 -11.36 -13.24 -8.95
C LEU A 80 -11.78 -11.75 -8.94
N ASN A 81 -11.56 -11.09 -10.08
CA ASN A 81 -11.96 -9.71 -10.35
C ASN A 81 -12.70 -9.63 -11.69
N GLY A 82 -13.87 -10.28 -11.80
CA GLY A 82 -14.70 -10.29 -13.01
C GLY A 82 -14.14 -11.05 -14.22
N GLY A 83 -12.91 -11.57 -14.13
CA GLY A 83 -12.25 -12.39 -15.16
C GLY A 83 -12.16 -13.87 -14.78
N ARG A 84 -11.44 -14.64 -15.60
CA ARG A 84 -11.19 -16.08 -15.39
C ARG A 84 -10.03 -16.36 -14.44
N ASP A 85 -9.07 -15.43 -14.36
CA ASP A 85 -7.85 -15.59 -13.57
C ASP A 85 -7.91 -14.79 -12.26
N GLU A 86 -7.31 -15.36 -11.21
CA GLU A 86 -7.17 -14.65 -9.94
C GLU A 86 -6.03 -13.63 -10.01
N ILE A 87 -6.28 -12.45 -9.42
CA ILE A 87 -5.32 -11.34 -9.38
C ILE A 87 -5.11 -10.94 -7.93
N HIS A 88 -3.86 -10.58 -7.60
CA HIS A 88 -3.51 -10.10 -6.27
C HIS A 88 -4.34 -8.87 -5.89
N TYR A 89 -4.74 -8.78 -4.62
CA TYR A 89 -5.59 -7.71 -4.15
C TYR A 89 -5.22 -7.19 -2.76
N GLY A 90 -5.53 -5.92 -2.48
CA GLY A 90 -5.36 -5.29 -1.17
C GLY A 90 -6.26 -4.06 -1.04
N TYR A 91 -6.13 -3.32 0.07
CA TYR A 91 -6.87 -2.08 0.27
C TYR A 91 -6.06 -0.88 -0.15
N SER A 92 -6.65 0.00 -0.97
CA SER A 92 -6.01 1.26 -1.35
C SER A 92 -6.35 2.36 -0.35
N VAL A 93 -5.34 2.86 0.34
CA VAL A 93 -5.41 4.07 1.15
C VAL A 93 -4.62 5.19 0.48
N GLU A 94 -5.08 6.42 0.65
CA GLU A 94 -4.40 7.62 0.15
C GLU A 94 -3.86 8.42 1.33
N CYS A 95 -2.58 8.74 1.28
CA CYS A 95 -1.95 9.67 2.20
C CYS A 95 -1.85 11.04 1.53
N ALA A 96 -2.28 12.09 2.23
CA ALA A 96 -2.27 13.46 1.73
C ALA A 96 -0.86 14.00 1.46
N ASP A 97 0.15 13.50 2.17
CA ASP A 97 1.53 13.97 2.12
C ASP A 97 2.52 12.92 2.66
N GLN A 98 3.80 13.29 2.73
CA GLN A 98 4.84 12.41 3.28
C GLN A 98 4.69 12.15 4.80
N THR A 99 4.06 13.08 5.54
CA THR A 99 3.87 12.97 7.00
C THR A 99 2.82 11.92 7.33
N SER A 100 1.65 12.01 6.69
CA SER A 100 0.58 11.01 6.76
C SER A 100 1.05 9.64 6.25
N PHE A 101 1.89 9.60 5.22
CA PHE A 101 2.53 8.35 4.79
C PHE A 101 3.45 7.74 5.86
N ALA A 102 4.29 8.54 6.52
CA ALA A 102 5.13 8.04 7.60
C ALA A 102 4.30 7.52 8.79
N ARG A 103 3.25 8.25 9.18
CA ARG A 103 2.33 7.81 10.25
C ARG A 103 1.61 6.51 9.91
N LEU A 104 1.16 6.37 8.66
CA LEU A 104 0.57 5.12 8.19
C LEU A 104 1.56 3.96 8.36
N LEU A 105 2.81 4.14 7.91
CA LEU A 105 3.84 3.09 8.00
C LEU A 105 4.18 2.70 9.44
N ASP A 106 4.08 3.63 10.39
CA ASP A 106 4.33 3.36 11.81
C ASP A 106 3.16 2.60 12.46
N THR A 107 1.93 2.80 11.94
CA THR A 107 0.69 2.19 12.45
C THR A 107 0.49 0.73 11.97
N ILE A 108 1.06 0.37 10.82
CA ILE A 108 0.91 -0.97 10.20
C ILE A 108 1.89 -2.04 10.71
#